data_AF-A0A7V8JJW4-F1
#
_entry.id   AF-A0A7V8JJW4-F1
#
_cell.length_a   1.000
_cell.length_b   1.000
_cell.length_c   1.000
_cell.angle_alpha   90.00
_cell.angle_beta   90.00
_cell.angle_gamma   90.00
#
_symmetry.space_group_name_H-M   'P 1'
#
loop_
_entity.id
_entity.type
_entity.pdbx_description
1 polymer ?
#
loop_
_entity_poly.entity_id
_entity_poly.type
_entity_poly.pdbx_seq_one_letter_code
_entity_poly.pdbx_strand_id
1 'polypeptide(L)'
;MKPIALAVALALTAAPLLSAPPALAAPPAKTAKAATPASPAWVPRSNALAQILLDAQGPFQPEETGFFGVPGYDDKVADLGPDNGKRYRAAMAKARSELQAKLAV
;
A
#
# COMPACT_ATOMS: atom_id res chain seq x y z
N MET A 1 -0.99 -43.83 3.52
CA MET A 1 -2.20 -43.06 3.17
C MET A 1 -3.19 -43.13 4.33
N LYS A 2 -3.55 -41.94 4.83
CA LYS A 2 -4.75 -41.59 5.62
C LYS A 2 -4.97 -42.27 7.00
N PRO A 3 -4.62 -41.54 8.06
CA PRO A 3 -5.47 -41.40 9.25
C PRO A 3 -6.29 -40.08 9.25
N ILE A 4 -6.14 -39.22 8.24
CA ILE A 4 -6.74 -37.87 8.21
C ILE A 4 -8.27 -37.89 7.97
N ALA A 5 -8.88 -39.07 7.78
CA ALA A 5 -10.31 -39.18 7.44
C ALA A 5 -11.27 -39.23 8.64
N LEU A 6 -10.78 -39.26 9.89
CA LEU A 6 -11.65 -39.41 11.07
C LEU A 6 -11.70 -38.18 12.00
N ALA A 7 -11.14 -37.05 11.60
CA ALA A 7 -11.11 -35.83 12.42
C ALA A 7 -12.16 -34.77 12.01
N VAL A 8 -12.92 -34.98 10.93
CA VAL A 8 -13.81 -33.95 10.35
C VAL A 8 -15.29 -34.14 10.76
N ALA A 9 -15.66 -35.20 11.48
CA ALA A 9 -17.06 -35.54 11.73
C ALA A 9 -17.59 -35.31 13.17
N LEU A 10 -16.81 -34.75 14.10
CA LEU A 10 -17.24 -34.59 15.50
C LEU A 10 -17.04 -33.17 16.08
N ALA A 11 -17.26 -32.14 15.26
CA ALA A 11 -17.25 -30.74 15.72
C ALA A 11 -18.54 -29.99 15.37
N LEU A 12 -19.60 -30.71 15.00
CA LEU A 12 -20.94 -30.17 14.81
C LEU A 12 -21.88 -30.97 15.71
N THR A 13 -22.09 -30.50 16.94
CA THR A 13 -23.23 -30.74 17.86
C THR A 13 -22.76 -30.81 19.31
N ALA A 14 -22.73 -29.67 19.99
CA ALA A 14 -23.05 -29.54 21.42
C ALA A 14 -22.80 -28.10 21.85
N ALA A 15 -23.84 -27.27 21.79
CA ALA A 15 -23.95 -26.18 22.74
C ALA A 15 -24.18 -26.80 24.13
N PRO A 16 -23.56 -26.24 25.18
CA PRO A 16 -24.33 -25.99 26.38
C PRO A 16 -24.25 -24.51 26.73
N LEU A 17 -25.44 -23.95 26.97
CA LEU A 17 -25.68 -22.72 27.70
C LEU A 17 -24.98 -22.82 29.06
N LEU A 18 -23.79 -22.24 29.20
CA LEU A 18 -23.17 -22.00 30.50
C LEU A 18 -23.25 -20.51 30.81
N SER A 19 -23.98 -20.18 31.87
CA SER A 19 -23.94 -18.88 32.54
C SER A 19 -22.49 -18.47 32.78
N ALA A 20 -22.07 -17.35 32.18
CA ALA A 20 -20.76 -16.77 32.45
C ALA A 20 -20.75 -16.16 33.87
N PRO A 21 -19.82 -16.54 34.75
CA PRO A 21 -19.54 -15.73 35.94
C PRO A 21 -19.02 -14.35 35.50
N PRO A 22 -19.18 -13.29 36.31
CA PRO A 22 -18.65 -11.97 35.98
C PRO A 22 -17.15 -12.08 35.74
N ALA A 23 -16.73 -11.75 34.52
CA ALA A 23 -15.34 -11.70 34.16
C ALA A 23 -14.64 -10.67 35.05
N LEU A 24 -13.75 -11.13 35.94
CA LEU A 24 -12.75 -10.26 36.55
C LEU A 24 -12.00 -9.60 35.39
N ALA A 25 -12.03 -8.27 35.33
CA ALA A 25 -11.34 -7.49 34.32
C ALA A 25 -9.84 -7.82 34.34
N ALA A 26 -9.42 -8.69 33.42
CA ALA A 26 -8.01 -8.90 33.17
C ALA A 26 -7.44 -7.57 32.63
N PRO A 27 -6.29 -7.10 33.14
CA PRO A 27 -5.65 -5.90 32.60
C PRO A 27 -5.39 -6.11 31.10
N PRO A 28 -5.54 -5.07 30.25
CA PRO A 28 -5.29 -5.20 28.83
C PRO A 28 -3.87 -5.71 28.63
N ALA A 29 -3.75 -6.88 28.01
CA ALA A 29 -2.46 -7.43 27.63
C ALA A 29 -1.78 -6.41 26.71
N LYS A 30 -0.60 -5.93 27.12
CA LYS A 30 0.24 -5.07 26.29
C LYS A 30 0.68 -5.91 25.09
N THR A 31 0.03 -5.71 23.95
CA THR A 31 0.51 -6.27 22.68
C THR A 31 1.84 -5.60 22.38
N ALA A 32 2.92 -6.38 22.48
CA ALA A 32 4.24 -5.92 22.04
C ALA A 32 4.13 -5.59 20.55
N LYS A 33 4.38 -4.33 20.19
CA LYS A 33 4.42 -3.91 18.78
C LYS A 33 5.61 -4.61 18.15
N ALA A 34 5.34 -5.61 17.30
CA ALA A 34 6.37 -6.25 16.52
C ALA A 34 7.10 -5.19 15.68
N ALA A 35 8.43 -5.19 15.76
CA ALA A 35 9.24 -4.31 14.95
C ALA A 35 9.08 -4.69 13.48
N THR A 36 8.75 -3.72 12.63
CA THR A 36 8.75 -3.93 11.18
C THR A 36 10.20 -4.16 10.72
N PRO A 37 10.47 -5.25 9.99
CA PRO A 37 11.81 -5.49 9.43
C PRO A 37 12.28 -4.29 8.60
N ALA A 38 13.57 -3.97 8.69
CA ALA A 38 14.15 -2.94 7.84
C ALA A 38 13.97 -3.30 6.36
N SER A 39 13.59 -2.31 5.55
CA SER A 39 13.49 -2.51 4.10
C SER A 39 14.89 -2.76 3.51
N PRO A 40 15.01 -3.59 2.46
CA PRO A 40 16.27 -3.77 1.75
C PRO A 40 16.87 -2.44 1.27
N ALA A 41 18.20 -2.36 1.24
CA ALA A 41 18.92 -1.13 0.87
C ALA A 41 18.64 -0.62 -0.56
N TRP A 42 18.12 -1.46 -1.46
CA TRP A 42 17.72 -1.04 -2.81
C TRP A 42 16.40 -0.26 -2.85
N VAL A 43 15.53 -0.44 -1.84
CA VAL A 43 14.18 0.16 -1.82
C VAL A 43 14.24 1.69 -1.86
N PRO A 44 15.07 2.39 -1.05
CA PRO A 44 15.18 3.84 -1.13
C PRO A 44 15.57 4.35 -2.51
N ARG A 45 16.52 3.68 -3.19
CA ARG A 45 16.91 4.04 -4.56
C ARG A 45 15.75 3.83 -5.53
N SER A 46 15.05 2.70 -5.44
CA SER A 46 13.89 2.41 -6.28
C SER A 46 12.79 3.47 -6.11
N ASN A 47 12.46 3.82 -4.87
CA ASN A 47 11.43 4.82 -4.56
C ASN A 47 11.79 6.19 -5.13
N ALA A 48 13.06 6.61 -4.96
CA ALA A 48 13.53 7.88 -5.50
C ALA A 48 13.46 7.93 -7.04
N LEU A 49 13.71 6.82 -7.72
CA LEU A 49 13.60 6.74 -9.18
C LEU A 49 12.13 6.72 -9.64
N ALA A 50 11.26 6.00 -8.93
CA ALA A 50 9.82 5.98 -9.22
C ALA A 50 9.17 7.36 -9.05
N GLN A 51 9.62 8.13 -8.06
CA GLN A 51 9.08 9.46 -7.77
C GLN A 51 9.15 10.41 -8.98
N ILE A 52 10.17 10.29 -9.82
CA ILE A 52 10.34 11.11 -11.04
C ILE A 52 9.13 10.99 -11.96
N LEU A 53 8.61 9.77 -12.12
CA LEU A 53 7.45 9.51 -12.97
C LEU A 53 6.15 9.92 -12.27
N LEU A 54 6.05 9.75 -10.95
CA LEU A 54 4.88 10.18 -10.17
C LEU A 54 4.74 11.71 -10.23
N ASP A 55 5.84 12.45 -10.07
CA ASP A 55 5.85 13.91 -10.13
C ASP A 55 5.50 14.45 -11.53
N ALA A 56 5.86 13.70 -12.59
CA ALA A 56 5.52 14.07 -13.95
C ALA A 56 4.03 13.84 -14.28
N GLN A 57 3.42 12.83 -13.66
CA GLN A 57 2.00 12.46 -13.87
C GLN A 57 1.06 13.28 -12.99
N GLY A 58 1.48 13.58 -11.76
CA GLY A 58 0.64 14.20 -10.74
C GLY A 58 -0.08 15.49 -11.15
N PRO A 59 0.53 16.43 -11.89
CA PRO A 59 -0.17 17.61 -12.37
C PRO A 59 -1.35 17.31 -13.33
N PHE A 60 -1.36 16.15 -13.97
CA PHE A 60 -2.40 15.74 -14.92
C PHE A 60 -3.44 14.80 -14.29
N GLN A 61 -3.02 14.00 -13.31
CA GLN A 61 -3.85 13.00 -12.61
C GLN A 61 -3.60 13.07 -11.09
N PRO A 62 -3.90 14.20 -10.44
CA PRO A 62 -3.58 14.40 -9.04
C PRO A 62 -4.37 13.47 -8.11
N GLU A 63 -5.60 13.12 -8.45
CA GLU A 63 -6.45 12.23 -7.65
C GLU A 63 -5.88 10.80 -7.60
N GLU A 64 -5.39 10.30 -8.74
CA GLU A 64 -4.72 8.99 -8.81
C GLU A 64 -3.37 9.02 -8.07
N THR A 65 -2.64 10.12 -8.19
CA THR A 65 -1.34 10.29 -7.53
C THR A 65 -1.49 10.38 -6.01
N GLY A 66 -2.51 11.10 -5.54
CA GLY A 66 -2.93 11.13 -4.14
C GLY A 66 -3.45 9.77 -3.66
N PHE A 67 -4.18 9.02 -4.50
CA PHE A 67 -4.61 7.65 -4.19
C PHE A 67 -3.43 6.70 -3.94
N PHE A 68 -2.30 6.88 -4.64
CA PHE A 68 -1.06 6.14 -4.35
C PHE A 68 -0.35 6.59 -3.06
N GLY A 69 -0.86 7.60 -2.37
CA GLY A 69 -0.29 8.14 -1.13
C GLY A 69 0.85 9.13 -1.36
N VAL A 70 0.98 9.68 -2.57
CA VAL A 70 1.96 10.74 -2.83
C VAL A 70 1.41 12.06 -2.28
N PRO A 71 2.14 12.74 -1.37
CA PRO A 71 1.64 13.95 -0.73
C PRO A 71 1.60 15.15 -1.68
N GLY A 72 0.77 16.15 -1.35
CA GLY A 72 0.75 17.45 -2.03
C GLY A 72 -0.19 17.56 -3.22
N TYR A 73 -1.04 16.55 -3.44
CA TYR A 73 -2.05 16.52 -4.50
C TYR A 73 -3.49 16.70 -4.01
N ASP A 74 -3.72 16.71 -2.69
CA ASP A 74 -5.07 16.80 -2.09
C ASP A 74 -5.84 18.07 -2.48
N ASP A 75 -5.13 19.14 -2.83
CA ASP A 75 -5.70 20.44 -3.23
C ASP A 75 -5.79 20.64 -4.75
N LYS A 76 -5.52 19.59 -5.54
CA LYS A 76 -5.45 19.65 -7.00
C LYS A 76 -6.58 18.86 -7.63
N VAL A 77 -6.82 19.15 -8.90
CA VAL A 77 -7.84 18.49 -9.72
C VAL A 77 -7.26 18.12 -11.09
N ALA A 78 -7.80 17.07 -11.71
CA ALA A 78 -7.42 16.63 -13.03
C ALA A 78 -7.39 17.78 -14.06
N ASP A 79 -6.28 17.87 -14.78
CA ASP A 79 -6.10 18.89 -15.81
C ASP A 79 -6.82 18.49 -17.09
N LEU A 80 -7.93 19.14 -17.41
CA LEU A 80 -8.68 18.94 -18.66
C LEU A 80 -8.48 20.10 -19.64
N GLY A 81 -7.43 20.91 -19.43
CA GLY A 81 -7.12 22.05 -20.27
C GLY A 81 -6.67 21.67 -21.69
N PRO A 82 -6.58 22.65 -22.61
CA PRO A 82 -6.17 22.42 -23.99
C PRO A 82 -4.85 21.66 -24.11
N ASP A 83 -4.73 20.87 -25.17
CA ASP A 83 -3.54 20.09 -25.50
C ASP A 83 -3.04 19.17 -24.36
N ASN A 84 -3.91 18.77 -23.42
CA ASN A 84 -3.55 17.92 -22.27
C ASN A 84 -2.66 16.74 -22.70
N GLY A 85 -3.09 15.96 -23.70
CA GLY A 85 -2.32 14.79 -24.14
C GLY A 85 -0.93 15.13 -24.69
N LYS A 86 -0.76 16.29 -25.35
CA LYS A 86 0.56 16.75 -25.82
C LYS A 86 1.43 17.18 -24.64
N ARG A 87 0.87 17.92 -23.68
CA ARG A 87 1.58 18.39 -22.48
C ARG A 87 1.99 17.21 -21.58
N TYR A 88 1.11 16.24 -21.39
CA TYR A 88 1.39 15.01 -20.67
C TYR A 88 2.54 14.22 -21.32
N ARG A 89 2.48 14.00 -22.64
CA ARG A 89 3.57 13.31 -23.36
C ARG A 89 4.91 14.05 -23.24
N ALA A 90 4.90 15.38 -23.29
CA ALA A 90 6.11 16.18 -23.12
C ALA A 90 6.69 16.04 -21.69
N ALA A 91 5.84 16.09 -20.66
CA ALA A 91 6.24 15.87 -19.27
C ALA A 91 6.84 14.47 -19.06
N MET A 92 6.17 13.44 -19.58
CA MET A 92 6.66 12.05 -19.49
C MET A 92 7.94 11.81 -20.28
N ALA A 93 8.12 12.45 -21.43
CA ALA A 93 9.37 12.37 -22.18
C ALA A 93 10.54 12.99 -21.40
N LYS A 94 10.32 14.14 -20.74
CA LYS A 94 11.32 14.75 -19.86
C LYS A 94 11.67 13.85 -18.68
N ALA A 95 10.65 13.32 -18.00
CA ALA A 95 10.83 12.42 -16.86
C ALA A 95 11.59 11.15 -17.24
N ARG A 96 11.30 10.58 -18.41
CA ARG A 96 12.06 9.43 -18.96
C ARG A 96 13.54 9.77 -19.14
N SER A 97 13.85 10.92 -19.74
CA SER A 97 15.23 11.34 -19.94
C SER A 97 15.98 11.52 -18.61
N GLU A 98 15.31 12.10 -17.60
CA GLU A 98 15.88 12.23 -16.26
C GLU A 98 16.13 10.86 -15.60
N LEU A 99 15.16 9.96 -15.67
CA LEU A 99 15.30 8.60 -15.17
C LEU A 99 16.48 7.88 -15.84
N GLN A 100 16.58 7.96 -17.17
CA GLN A 100 17.68 7.37 -17.92
C GLN A 100 19.04 7.93 -17.49
N ALA A 101 19.13 9.24 -17.27
CA ALA A 101 20.37 9.86 -16.79
C ALA A 101 20.77 9.34 -15.39
N LYS A 102 19.80 9.18 -14.47
CA LYS A 102 20.07 8.66 -13.12
C LYS A 102 20.39 7.16 -13.09
N LEU A 103 19.94 6.40 -14.09
CA LEU A 103 20.26 4.98 -14.22
C LEU A 103 21.64 4.72 -14.83
N ALA A 104 22.22 5.70 -15.53
CA ALA A 104 23.56 5.60 -16.12
C ALA A 104 24.69 5.76 -15.08
N VAL A 105 24.35 6.00 -13.81
CA VAL A 105 25.26 6.21 -12.66
C VAL A 105 24.99 5.17 -11.59
#